data_AF-A0A5C8ZQR1-F1
#
_entry.id   AF-A0A5C8ZQR1-F1
#
_cell.length_a   1.000
_cell.length_b   1.000
_cell.length_c   1.000
_cell.angle_alpha   90.00
_cell.angle_beta   90.00
_cell.angle_gamma   90.00
#
_symmetry.space_group_name_H-M   'P 1'
#
loop_
_entity.id
_entity.type
_entity.pdbx_description
1 polymer ?
#
loop_
_entity_poly.entity_id
_entity_poly.type
_entity_poly.pdbx_seq_one_letter_code
_entity_poly.pdbx_strand_id
1 'polypeptide(L)'
;MKTLTKLVALSVLPLLTAGAWAEVTQDCIVEGTVNKQKARETGKDVYVSFHSASRASDDASCQLNRRGSRVVFKEPRNALIENAPDGATVQYRYTELNHQQGEWTLLNVSL
;
A
#
# COMPACT_ATOMS: atom_id res chain seq x y z
N MET A 1 -8.34 -70.28 19.48
CA MET A 1 -8.36 -68.87 19.91
C MET A 1 -7.12 -68.17 19.38
N LYS A 2 -7.25 -67.30 18.38
CA LYS A 2 -6.15 -66.42 17.92
C LYS A 2 -6.74 -65.05 17.62
N THR A 3 -6.51 -64.11 18.52
CA THR A 3 -6.92 -62.71 18.43
C THR A 3 -5.96 -61.96 17.50
N LEU A 4 -6.49 -61.37 16.43
CA LEU A 4 -5.75 -60.51 15.52
C LEU A 4 -5.90 -59.06 15.99
N THR A 5 -4.84 -58.54 16.59
CA THR A 5 -4.73 -57.13 16.99
C THR A 5 -4.45 -56.29 15.75
N LYS A 6 -5.44 -55.50 15.30
CA LYS A 6 -5.25 -54.51 14.22
C LYS A 6 -4.61 -53.24 14.79
N LEU A 7 -3.36 -53.00 14.43
CA LEU A 7 -2.66 -51.73 14.67
C LEU A 7 -3.23 -50.66 13.73
N VAL A 8 -3.87 -49.64 14.31
CA VAL A 8 -4.28 -48.42 13.61
C VAL A 8 -3.09 -47.46 13.61
N ALA A 9 -2.45 -47.30 12.45
CA ALA A 9 -1.39 -46.32 12.25
C ALA A 9 -2.02 -44.93 12.04
N LEU A 10 -1.92 -44.04 13.03
CA LEU A 10 -2.18 -42.62 12.86
C LEU A 10 -1.01 -41.99 12.10
N SER A 11 -1.21 -41.71 10.82
CA SER A 11 -0.29 -40.89 10.01
C SER A 11 -0.47 -39.41 10.39
N VAL A 12 0.51 -38.84 11.09
CA VAL A 12 0.62 -37.40 11.33
C VAL A 12 1.04 -36.74 10.01
N LEU A 13 0.11 -36.06 9.35
CA LEU A 13 0.38 -35.24 8.18
C LEU A 13 1.10 -33.95 8.63
N PRO A 14 2.33 -33.68 8.16
CA PRO A 14 2.95 -32.38 8.39
C PRO A 14 2.16 -31.35 7.58
N LEU A 15 1.48 -30.44 8.27
CA LEU A 15 0.92 -29.23 7.68
C LEU A 15 2.11 -28.36 7.23
N LEU A 16 2.54 -28.56 5.98
CA LEU A 16 3.42 -27.62 5.30
C LEU A 16 2.61 -26.35 5.08
N THR A 17 2.66 -25.44 6.03
CA THR A 17 2.19 -24.06 5.84
C THR A 17 3.18 -23.40 4.89
N ALA A 18 2.95 -23.55 3.59
CA ALA A 18 3.56 -22.69 2.60
C ALA A 18 3.18 -21.25 2.98
N GLY A 19 4.14 -20.49 3.50
CA GLY A 19 3.97 -19.07 3.73
C GLY A 19 3.55 -18.45 2.41
N ALA A 20 2.36 -17.86 2.35
CA ALA A 20 1.98 -17.03 1.23
C ALA A 20 2.89 -15.79 1.28
N TRP A 21 3.96 -15.81 0.50
CA TRP A 21 4.76 -14.62 0.24
C TRP A 21 3.85 -13.70 -0.56
N ALA A 22 3.27 -12.70 0.11
CA ALA A 22 2.45 -11.72 -0.57
C ALA A 22 3.36 -10.96 -1.55
N GLU A 23 3.16 -11.20 -2.84
CA GLU A 23 3.93 -10.57 -3.91
C GLU A 23 3.52 -9.10 -4.06
N VAL A 24 4.49 -8.22 -4.31
CA VAL A 24 4.23 -6.79 -4.58
C VAL A 24 3.72 -6.65 -6.02
N THR A 25 2.49 -6.18 -6.17
CA THR A 25 1.82 -6.00 -7.47
C THR A 25 1.89 -4.56 -7.98
N GLN A 26 1.99 -3.59 -7.07
CA GLN A 26 2.25 -2.18 -7.35
C GLN A 26 3.28 -1.63 -6.37
N ASP A 27 4.24 -0.87 -6.87
CA ASP A 27 5.14 -0.08 -6.05
C ASP A 27 5.50 1.23 -6.77
N CYS A 28 4.88 2.31 -6.32
CA CYS A 28 4.90 3.61 -6.95
C CYS A 28 5.43 4.69 -6.00
N ILE A 29 6.21 5.62 -6.53
CA ILE A 29 6.49 6.92 -5.91
C ILE A 29 5.52 7.93 -6.51
N VAL A 30 4.75 8.59 -5.67
CA VAL A 30 3.70 9.54 -6.06
C VAL A 30 4.05 10.91 -5.51
N GLU A 31 4.03 11.92 -6.38
CA GLU A 31 4.32 13.30 -6.01
C GLU A 31 3.09 14.18 -6.17
N GLY A 32 2.91 15.09 -5.22
CA GLY A 32 1.84 16.06 -5.24
C GLY A 32 2.19 17.32 -4.48
N THR A 33 1.29 18.30 -4.58
CA THR A 33 1.41 19.59 -3.90
C THR A 33 0.28 19.76 -2.89
N VAL A 34 0.59 20.23 -1.69
CA VAL A 34 -0.40 20.61 -0.68
C VAL A 34 -1.16 21.85 -1.15
N ASN A 35 -2.49 21.79 -1.09
CA ASN A 35 -3.37 22.89 -1.47
C ASN A 35 -4.38 23.18 -0.34
N LYS A 36 -4.01 24.08 0.57
CA LYS A 36 -4.84 24.48 1.72
C LYS A 36 -6.07 25.24 1.29
N GLN A 37 -6.01 25.98 0.18
CA GLN A 37 -7.19 26.65 -0.37
C GLN A 37 -8.26 25.62 -0.75
N LYS A 38 -7.86 24.55 -1.44
CA LYS A 38 -8.79 23.48 -1.84
C LYS A 38 -9.29 22.66 -0.67
N ALA A 39 -8.43 22.43 0.33
CA ALA A 39 -8.82 21.79 1.58
C ALA A 39 -9.98 22.55 2.26
N ARG A 40 -9.85 23.88 2.40
CA ARG A 40 -10.91 24.75 2.95
C ARG A 40 -12.20 24.70 2.14
N GLU A 41 -12.13 24.77 0.81
CA GLU A 41 -13.30 24.70 -0.08
C GLU A 41 -14.06 23.37 0.02
N THR A 42 -13.36 22.28 0.33
CA THR A 42 -13.92 20.92 0.38
C THR A 42 -14.23 20.45 1.81
N GLY A 43 -14.00 21.30 2.82
CA GLY A 43 -14.17 20.95 4.23
C GLY A 43 -13.24 19.81 4.67
N LYS A 44 -12.02 19.77 4.14
CA LYS A 44 -10.97 18.80 4.50
C LYS A 44 -9.84 19.51 5.22
N ASP A 45 -9.14 18.79 6.09
CA ASP A 45 -7.99 19.33 6.82
C ASP A 45 -6.78 19.49 5.90
N VAL A 46 -6.58 18.52 5.01
CA VAL A 46 -5.51 18.51 4.00
C VAL A 46 -6.08 18.14 2.65
N TYR A 47 -5.57 18.77 1.60
CA TYR A 47 -5.80 18.38 0.22
C TYR A 47 -4.47 18.34 -0.52
N VAL A 48 -4.21 17.24 -1.23
CA VAL A 48 -3.00 17.07 -2.05
C VAL A 48 -3.41 16.92 -3.51
N SER A 49 -2.85 17.77 -4.36
CA SER A 49 -2.95 17.68 -5.81
C SER A 49 -1.83 16.80 -6.34
N PHE A 50 -2.08 15.52 -6.54
CA PHE A 50 -1.12 14.60 -7.16
C PHE A 50 -0.97 14.92 -8.65
N HIS A 51 0.28 15.00 -9.12
CA HIS A 51 0.60 15.35 -10.50
C HIS A 51 1.60 14.39 -11.15
N SER A 52 2.24 13.50 -10.38
CA SER A 52 3.08 12.45 -10.95
C SER A 52 3.00 11.15 -10.14
N ALA A 53 3.22 10.04 -10.84
CA ALA A 53 3.59 8.77 -10.24
C ALA A 53 4.73 8.14 -11.05
N SER A 54 5.63 7.43 -10.41
CA SER A 54 6.74 6.74 -11.04
C SER A 54 7.00 5.41 -10.34
N ARG A 55 7.79 4.52 -10.95
CA ARG A 55 8.19 3.27 -10.30
C ARG A 55 9.15 3.57 -9.15
N ALA A 56 9.00 2.87 -8.03
CA ALA A 56 9.94 3.02 -6.91
C ALA A 56 11.32 2.39 -7.17
N SER A 57 11.39 1.42 -8.07
CA SER A 57 12.62 0.78 -8.55
C SER A 57 12.46 0.36 -10.02
N ASP A 58 13.56 -0.04 -10.66
CA ASP A 58 13.57 -0.43 -12.08
C ASP A 58 12.69 -1.67 -12.35
N ASP A 59 12.60 -2.58 -11.39
CA ASP A 59 11.81 -3.82 -11.44
C ASP A 59 10.35 -3.64 -10.95
N ALA A 60 10.02 -2.50 -10.35
CA ALA A 60 8.69 -2.26 -9.80
C ALA A 60 7.61 -2.06 -10.87
N SER A 61 6.44 -2.66 -10.65
CA SER A 61 5.23 -2.35 -11.40
C SER A 61 4.60 -1.07 -10.85
N CYS A 62 4.32 -0.08 -11.70
CA CYS A 62 3.53 1.08 -11.33
C CYS A 62 2.52 1.44 -12.42
N GLN A 63 1.23 1.42 -12.08
CA GLN A 63 0.13 1.63 -13.03
C GLN A 63 -0.79 2.80 -12.64
N LEU A 64 -0.46 3.57 -11.59
CA LEU A 64 -1.26 4.70 -11.14
C LEU A 64 -1.45 5.81 -12.19
N ASN A 65 -0.48 6.02 -13.08
CA ASN A 65 -0.61 7.00 -14.17
C ASN A 65 -1.41 6.49 -15.38
N ARG A 66 -1.80 5.21 -15.41
CA ARG A 66 -2.55 4.67 -16.55
C ARG A 66 -3.98 5.18 -16.51
N ARG A 67 -4.52 5.55 -17.68
CA ARG A 67 -5.93 5.96 -17.81
C ARG A 67 -6.84 4.84 -17.30
N GLY A 68 -7.73 5.17 -16.36
CA GLY A 68 -8.66 4.22 -15.75
C GLY A 68 -8.24 3.72 -14.37
N SER A 69 -6.97 3.90 -13.97
CA SER A 69 -6.51 3.62 -12.62
C SER A 69 -7.06 4.68 -11.66
N ARG A 70 -7.95 4.28 -10.74
CA ARG A 70 -8.41 5.11 -9.64
C ARG A 70 -8.06 4.42 -8.33
N VAL A 71 -7.12 5.00 -7.60
CA VAL A 71 -6.81 4.61 -6.23
C VAL A 71 -7.31 5.71 -5.31
N VAL A 72 -7.94 5.30 -4.21
CA VAL A 72 -8.34 6.23 -3.15
C VAL A 72 -7.11 6.53 -2.31
N PHE A 73 -6.68 7.79 -2.32
CA PHE A 73 -5.67 8.25 -1.39
C PHE A 73 -6.21 8.15 0.04
N LYS A 74 -5.47 7.44 0.89
CA LYS A 74 -5.74 7.35 2.32
C LYS A 74 -4.50 7.84 3.03
N GLU A 75 -4.63 8.97 3.72
CA GLU A 75 -3.52 9.54 4.46
C GLU A 75 -3.01 8.54 5.52
N PRO A 76 -1.68 8.31 5.60
CA PRO A 76 -1.11 7.45 6.63
C PRO A 76 -1.39 8.02 8.02
N ARG A 77 -1.71 7.15 8.99
CA ARG A 77 -1.91 7.59 10.38
C ARG A 77 -0.64 8.27 10.90
N ASN A 78 -0.79 9.40 11.59
CA ASN A 78 0.30 10.23 12.12
C ASN A 78 1.22 10.86 11.05
N ALA A 79 0.76 10.99 9.80
CA ALA A 79 1.50 11.73 8.79
C ALA A 79 1.58 13.22 9.21
N LEU A 80 2.79 13.80 9.20
CA LEU A 80 3.01 15.21 9.55
C LEU A 80 2.48 16.19 8.49
N ILE A 81 1.71 15.72 7.51
CA ILE A 81 1.27 16.53 6.38
C ILE A 81 0.21 17.58 6.76
N GLU A 82 -0.55 17.37 7.84
CA GLU A 82 -1.43 18.41 8.41
C GLU A 82 -0.68 19.72 8.72
N ASN A 83 0.58 19.59 9.14
CA ASN A 83 1.43 20.73 9.45
C ASN A 83 2.21 21.27 8.24
N ALA A 84 2.13 20.60 7.08
CA ALA A 84 2.82 21.06 5.88
C ALA A 84 2.27 22.43 5.44
N PRO A 85 3.14 23.37 5.00
CA PRO A 85 2.69 24.65 4.46
C PRO A 85 1.93 24.49 3.14
N ASP A 86 1.14 25.51 2.79
CA ASP A 86 0.50 25.57 1.47
C ASP A 86 1.56 25.63 0.38
N GLY A 87 1.37 24.88 -0.71
CA GLY A 87 2.36 24.77 -1.79
C GLY A 87 3.51 23.80 -1.51
N ALA A 88 3.59 23.16 -0.34
CA ALA A 88 4.61 22.15 -0.08
C ALA A 88 4.50 20.98 -1.04
N THR A 89 5.64 20.51 -1.55
CA THR A 89 5.75 19.25 -2.28
C THR A 89 5.78 18.10 -1.29
N VAL A 90 4.97 17.09 -1.56
CA VAL A 90 4.91 15.85 -0.78
C VAL A 90 5.18 14.66 -1.68
N GLN A 91 5.92 13.70 -1.13
CA GLN A 91 6.21 12.45 -1.81
C GLN A 91 5.71 11.28 -0.98
N TYR A 92 4.95 10.40 -1.63
CA TYR A 92 4.44 9.18 -1.03
C TYR A 92 4.96 7.95 -1.77
N ARG A 93 5.09 6.84 -1.05
CA ARG A 93 5.15 5.50 -1.64
C ARG A 93 3.78 4.84 -1.55
N TYR A 94 3.28 4.35 -2.67
CA TYR A 94 2.10 3.49 -2.73
C TYR A 94 2.54 2.07 -3.02
N THR A 95 2.20 1.14 -2.15
CA THR A 95 2.54 -0.28 -2.30
C THR A 95 1.27 -1.12 -2.21
N GLU A 96 1.08 -2.03 -3.15
CA GLU A 96 -0.03 -2.99 -3.16
C GLU A 96 0.55 -4.40 -3.20
N LEU A 97 0.11 -5.23 -2.25
CA LEU A 97 0.44 -6.65 -2.19
C LEU A 97 -0.75 -7.44 -2.74
N ASN A 98 -0.47 -8.62 -3.31
CA ASN A 98 -1.55 -9.44 -3.87
C ASN A 98 -2.60 -9.78 -2.80
N HIS A 99 -3.88 -9.61 -3.16
CA HIS A 99 -5.04 -9.76 -2.28
C HIS A 99 -5.10 -8.82 -1.06
N GLN A 100 -4.32 -7.73 -1.04
CA GLN A 100 -4.33 -6.76 0.05
C GLN A 100 -4.68 -5.35 -0.46
N GLN A 101 -5.22 -4.53 0.44
CA GLN A 101 -5.46 -3.13 0.15
C GLN A 101 -4.13 -2.39 0.04
N GLY A 102 -4.00 -1.53 -0.97
CA GLY A 102 -2.82 -0.68 -1.13
C GLY A 102 -2.57 0.24 0.08
N GLU A 103 -1.30 0.34 0.44
CA GLU A 103 -0.80 1.14 1.55
C GLU A 103 -0.08 2.38 1.05
N TRP A 104 -0.26 3.48 1.77
CA TRP A 104 0.43 4.74 1.52
C TRP A 104 1.45 4.97 2.62
N THR A 105 2.66 5.38 2.26
CA THR A 105 3.71 5.80 3.19
C THR A 105 4.21 7.18 2.79
N LEU A 106 4.20 8.14 3.72
CA LEU A 106 4.79 9.45 3.49
C LEU A 106 6.32 9.31 3.51
N LEU A 107 6.98 9.69 2.42
CA LEU A 107 8.44 9.64 2.31
C LEU A 107 9.08 10.99 2.63
N ASN A 108 8.49 12.07 2.12
CA ASN A 108 9.08 13.41 2.24
C ASN A 108 8.02 14.51 2.19
N VAL A 109 8.33 15.63 2.84
CA VAL A 109 7.62 16.91 2.77
C VAL A 109 8.67 18.02 2.64
N SER A 110 8.59 18.83 1.59
CA SER A 110 9.53 19.92 1.33
C SER A 110 8.81 21.15 0.77
N LEU A 111 9.40 22.33 0.95
CA LEU A 111 8.94 23.59 0.36
C LEU A 111 9.82 23.98 -0.83
#